data_AF-A0AA38MJG8-F1
#
_entry.id   AF-A0AA38MJG8-F1
#
_cell.length_a   1.000
_cell.length_b   1.000
_cell.length_c   1.000
_cell.angle_alpha   90.00
_cell.angle_beta   90.00
_cell.angle_gamma   90.00
#
_symmetry.space_group_name_H-M   'P 1'
#
loop_
_entity.id
_entity.type
_entity.pdbx_description
1 polymer ?
#
loop_
_entity_poly.entity_id
_entity_poly.type
_entity_poly.pdbx_seq_one_letter_code
_entity_poly.pdbx_strand_id
1 'polypeptide(L)'
;MLNYDVKFRWKNEEEIAMWDHIEQLYDLDCSVDADFRMLPKLTDAHIKRDHIKKMKVKNAAQVFSHKVQSSMRALVHHGRDVLPKAAIGTANFILFVDKLFDSVNGSCIEPKDGKILRRATTAKTEHMLFWDEAIKVLQSIKFFGRKKEFVPPTVTNWILSLRNLKLLWAYLQSEGFQFLLTRNVNQDPLENFFSCIRNQGARNVNPSCNNFTASFKTLILNNFMSTHSAGANCEEDESDGALQRLKIFLDVSPSETASRDETLQLHGYLAGYMSKKMLKAIGQCATCRKVLITDVDSDEYTIIKYREIQRIQRIQGIQGIQRMQRIQRIQRIQGIQGTQRTQKTQKTQRTRRIKERKEFKESKESKESKESEESKESKEFKESKEFKESKESKESKESERIQKIERIQEKKLKKSI
;
A
#
# COMPACT_ATOMS: atom_id res chain seq x y z
N MET A 1 -22.60 -14.55 6.09
CA MET A 1 -23.80 -14.64 5.25
C MET A 1 -24.19 -16.08 4.98
N LEU A 2 -23.42 -16.90 4.24
CA LEU A 2 -23.78 -18.32 3.96
C LEU A 2 -24.43 -19.13 5.10
N ASN A 3 -23.93 -18.98 6.34
CA ASN A 3 -24.41 -19.72 7.51
C ASN A 3 -25.03 -18.81 8.60
N TYR A 4 -25.02 -17.48 8.40
CA TYR A 4 -25.28 -16.47 9.42
C TYR A 4 -25.71 -15.16 8.77
N ASP A 5 -26.81 -14.59 9.24
CA ASP A 5 -27.29 -13.28 8.83
C ASP A 5 -26.39 -12.18 9.38
N VAL A 6 -26.38 -11.04 8.70
CA VAL A 6 -25.52 -9.90 9.00
C VAL A 6 -26.37 -8.71 9.37
N LYS A 7 -26.27 -8.28 10.63
CA LYS A 7 -26.83 -7.01 11.10
C LYS A 7 -25.78 -5.93 10.97
N PHE A 8 -26.14 -4.79 10.39
CA PHE A 8 -25.21 -3.67 10.17
C PHE A 8 -25.96 -2.33 10.19
N ARG A 9 -25.21 -1.22 10.29
CA ARG A 9 -25.75 0.13 10.19
C ARG A 9 -25.05 0.88 9.06
N TRP A 10 -25.81 1.38 8.11
CA TRP A 10 -25.30 2.19 7.00
C TRP A 10 -26.25 3.35 6.72
N LYS A 11 -25.71 4.52 6.36
CA LYS A 11 -26.50 5.76 6.16
C LYS A 11 -27.45 6.13 7.31
N ASN A 12 -27.07 5.77 8.54
CA ASN A 12 -27.84 5.88 9.79
C ASN A 12 -29.02 4.91 9.95
N GLU A 13 -29.29 4.06 8.97
CA GLU A 13 -30.33 3.02 9.03
C GLU A 13 -29.72 1.69 9.51
N GLU A 14 -30.46 0.95 10.32
CA GLU A 14 -30.07 -0.37 10.83
C GLU A 14 -30.76 -1.47 10.03
N GLU A 15 -29.95 -2.33 9.40
CA GLU A 15 -30.40 -3.25 8.36
C GLU A 15 -29.91 -4.68 8.61
N ILE A 16 -30.57 -5.63 7.95
CA ILE A 16 -30.23 -7.05 7.99
C ILE A 16 -30.01 -7.55 6.56
N ALA A 17 -28.89 -8.23 6.35
CA ALA A 17 -28.57 -8.94 5.11
C ALA A 17 -28.56 -10.46 5.34
N MET A 18 -29.38 -11.16 4.57
CA MET A 18 -29.57 -12.60 4.59
C MET A 18 -29.06 -13.21 3.29
N TRP A 19 -28.48 -14.42 3.34
CA TRP A 19 -28.06 -15.14 2.13
C TRP A 19 -29.27 -15.61 1.32
N ASP A 20 -30.34 -16.00 2.01
CA ASP A 20 -31.55 -16.54 1.41
C ASP A 20 -32.22 -15.55 0.43
N HIS A 21 -32.08 -14.24 0.62
CA HIS A 21 -32.50 -13.22 -0.35
C HIS A 21 -31.70 -13.25 -1.66
N ILE A 22 -30.40 -13.62 -1.61
CA ILE A 22 -29.58 -13.80 -2.82
C ILE A 22 -29.96 -15.10 -3.52
N GLU A 23 -30.24 -16.16 -2.75
CA GLU A 23 -30.68 -17.44 -3.29
C GLU A 23 -32.06 -17.33 -3.98
N GLN A 24 -33.03 -16.65 -3.37
CA GLN A 24 -34.32 -16.32 -4.00
C GLN A 24 -34.17 -15.52 -5.29
N LEU A 25 -33.30 -14.50 -5.31
CA LEU A 25 -33.00 -13.71 -6.51
C LEU A 25 -32.38 -14.57 -7.62
N TYR A 26 -31.48 -15.49 -7.27
CA TYR A 26 -30.84 -16.39 -8.23
C TYR A 26 -31.82 -17.42 -8.79
N ASP A 27 -32.61 -18.07 -7.94
CA ASP A 27 -33.59 -19.08 -8.37
C ASP A 27 -34.67 -18.45 -9.26
N LEU A 28 -35.10 -17.22 -8.96
CA LEU A 28 -35.95 -16.41 -9.84
C LEU A 28 -35.26 -16.10 -11.19
N ASP A 29 -34.01 -15.61 -11.17
CA ASP A 29 -33.24 -15.30 -12.37
C ASP A 29 -32.90 -16.55 -13.21
N CYS A 30 -32.96 -17.74 -12.62
CA CYS A 30 -32.85 -19.03 -13.32
C CYS A 30 -34.20 -19.59 -13.78
N SER A 31 -35.33 -19.04 -13.33
CA SER A 31 -36.67 -19.48 -13.76
C SER A 31 -37.12 -18.84 -15.08
N VAL A 32 -36.46 -17.76 -15.51
CA VAL A 32 -36.64 -17.14 -16.82
C VAL A 32 -35.74 -17.79 -17.87
N ASP A 33 -36.08 -17.62 -19.15
CA ASP A 33 -35.29 -18.08 -20.28
C ASP A 33 -33.82 -17.58 -20.20
N ALA A 34 -32.89 -18.45 -20.62
CA ALA A 34 -31.45 -18.25 -20.48
C ALA A 34 -30.94 -16.96 -21.14
N ASP A 35 -31.52 -16.57 -22.29
CA ASP A 35 -31.12 -15.37 -23.03
C ASP A 35 -31.64 -14.06 -22.39
N PHE A 36 -32.64 -14.17 -21.51
CA PHE A 36 -33.30 -13.04 -20.84
C PHE A 36 -32.88 -12.87 -19.38
N ARG A 37 -31.94 -13.69 -18.89
CA ARG A 37 -31.43 -13.60 -17.51
C ARG A 37 -30.81 -12.23 -17.22
N MET A 38 -31.17 -11.63 -16.09
CA MET A 38 -30.54 -10.41 -15.59
C MET A 38 -29.13 -10.69 -15.08
N LEU A 39 -28.89 -11.85 -14.47
CA LEU A 39 -27.63 -12.20 -13.81
C LEU A 39 -26.94 -13.44 -14.41
N PRO A 40 -26.70 -13.49 -15.75
CA PRO A 40 -26.19 -14.69 -16.44
C PRO A 40 -24.76 -15.10 -16.04
N LYS A 41 -24.03 -14.23 -15.33
CA LYS A 41 -22.72 -14.57 -14.73
C LYS A 41 -22.86 -15.44 -13.49
N LEU A 42 -24.00 -15.40 -12.80
CA LEU A 42 -24.26 -16.25 -11.65
C LEU A 42 -24.69 -17.66 -12.09
N THR A 43 -24.13 -18.63 -11.40
CA THR A 43 -24.31 -20.08 -11.59
C THR A 43 -24.31 -20.77 -10.23
N ASP A 44 -24.63 -22.06 -10.14
CA ASP A 44 -24.73 -22.77 -8.85
C ASP A 44 -23.43 -22.67 -8.03
N ALA A 45 -22.27 -22.63 -8.70
CA ALA A 45 -20.96 -22.44 -8.08
C ALA A 45 -20.75 -21.08 -7.37
N HIS A 46 -21.72 -20.17 -7.47
CA HIS A 46 -21.80 -18.90 -6.74
C HIS A 46 -22.74 -18.96 -5.53
N ILE A 47 -23.87 -19.67 -5.67
CA ILE A 47 -25.02 -19.55 -4.76
C ILE A 47 -25.32 -20.84 -3.98
N LYS A 48 -25.38 -21.99 -4.67
CA LYS A 48 -25.79 -23.27 -4.07
C LYS A 48 -24.65 -23.84 -3.23
N ARG A 49 -24.90 -24.04 -1.94
CA ARG A 49 -23.89 -24.25 -0.89
C ARG A 49 -22.88 -25.38 -1.22
N ASP A 50 -23.36 -26.47 -1.81
CA ASP A 50 -22.54 -27.65 -2.13
C ASP A 50 -21.67 -27.46 -3.39
N HIS A 51 -22.00 -26.48 -4.23
CA HIS A 51 -21.26 -26.16 -5.46
C HIS A 51 -20.26 -25.00 -5.28
N ILE A 52 -20.32 -24.26 -4.15
CA ILE A 52 -19.47 -23.09 -3.90
C ILE A 52 -17.99 -23.48 -3.79
N LYS A 53 -17.21 -23.03 -4.77
CA LYS A 53 -15.75 -23.15 -4.79
C LYS A 53 -15.12 -22.09 -3.88
N LYS A 54 -14.98 -22.39 -2.58
CA LYS A 54 -14.55 -21.45 -1.52
C LYS A 54 -13.26 -20.63 -1.78
N MET A 55 -12.37 -21.08 -2.68
CA MET A 55 -11.15 -20.36 -3.07
C MET A 55 -11.29 -19.48 -4.33
N LYS A 56 -12.43 -19.48 -5.01
CA LYS A 56 -12.68 -18.67 -6.21
C LYS A 56 -13.16 -17.27 -5.82
N VAL A 57 -12.22 -16.36 -5.57
CA VAL A 57 -12.51 -14.94 -5.25
C VAL A 57 -13.42 -14.29 -6.30
N LYS A 58 -13.20 -14.59 -7.59
CA LYS A 58 -14.07 -14.19 -8.72
C LYS A 58 -15.57 -14.45 -8.46
N ASN A 59 -15.92 -15.63 -7.94
CA ASN A 59 -17.33 -15.97 -7.69
C ASN A 59 -17.90 -15.09 -6.57
N ALA A 60 -17.15 -14.89 -5.48
CA ALA A 60 -17.56 -14.00 -4.40
C ALA A 60 -17.74 -12.55 -4.88
N ALA A 61 -16.79 -12.02 -5.66
CA ALA A 61 -16.89 -10.68 -6.23
C ALA A 61 -18.07 -10.51 -7.19
N GLN A 62 -18.45 -11.55 -7.93
CA GLN A 62 -19.63 -11.52 -8.81
C GLN A 62 -20.96 -11.55 -8.04
N VAL A 63 -21.04 -12.29 -6.92
CA VAL A 63 -22.19 -12.24 -6.00
C VAL A 63 -22.32 -10.87 -5.33
N PHE A 64 -21.22 -10.35 -4.79
CA PHE A 64 -21.21 -9.03 -4.15
C PHE A 64 -20.94 -7.90 -5.15
N SER A 65 -21.71 -7.87 -6.26
CA SER A 65 -21.56 -6.88 -7.32
C SER A 65 -22.73 -5.90 -7.41
N HIS A 66 -22.46 -4.68 -7.88
CA HIS A 66 -23.47 -3.67 -8.19
C HIS A 66 -24.63 -4.22 -9.05
N LYS A 67 -24.37 -5.12 -10.01
CA LYS A 67 -25.44 -5.67 -10.87
C LYS A 67 -26.46 -6.48 -10.05
N VAL A 68 -25.98 -7.36 -9.17
CA VAL A 68 -26.84 -8.16 -8.26
C VAL A 68 -27.65 -7.24 -7.36
N GLN A 69 -27.04 -6.20 -6.80
CA GLN A 69 -27.76 -5.19 -6.02
C GLN A 69 -28.82 -4.45 -6.84
N SER A 70 -28.51 -4.04 -8.07
CA SER A 70 -29.46 -3.29 -8.91
C SER A 70 -30.67 -4.14 -9.29
N SER A 71 -30.46 -5.41 -9.66
CA SER A 71 -31.55 -6.36 -9.92
C SER A 71 -32.39 -6.63 -8.68
N MET A 72 -31.75 -6.86 -7.51
CA MET A 72 -32.45 -7.05 -6.25
C MET A 72 -33.34 -5.86 -5.89
N ARG A 73 -32.82 -4.63 -5.97
CA ARG A 73 -33.60 -3.41 -5.71
C ARG A 73 -34.73 -3.22 -6.72
N ALA A 74 -34.48 -3.43 -8.01
CA ALA A 74 -35.49 -3.27 -9.05
C ALA A 74 -36.69 -4.21 -8.84
N LEU A 75 -36.44 -5.47 -8.49
CA LEU A 75 -37.48 -6.44 -8.18
C LEU A 75 -38.25 -6.12 -6.88
N VAL A 76 -37.57 -5.64 -5.83
CA VAL A 76 -38.26 -5.21 -4.60
C VAL A 76 -39.17 -4.00 -4.82
N HIS A 77 -38.78 -3.05 -5.69
CA HIS A 77 -39.57 -1.83 -5.94
C HIS A 77 -40.63 -1.98 -7.05
N HIS A 78 -40.38 -2.77 -8.09
CA HIS A 78 -41.24 -2.86 -9.28
C HIS A 78 -41.81 -4.26 -9.53
N GLY A 79 -41.22 -5.30 -8.94
CA GLY A 79 -41.53 -6.70 -9.21
C GLY A 79 -42.76 -7.27 -8.49
N ARG A 80 -43.67 -6.44 -7.96
CA ARG A 80 -44.95 -6.84 -7.34
C ARG A 80 -44.84 -8.08 -6.40
N ASP A 81 -44.14 -7.89 -5.29
CA ASP A 81 -43.94 -8.89 -4.21
C ASP A 81 -43.18 -10.19 -4.60
N VAL A 82 -42.50 -10.22 -5.74
CA VAL A 82 -41.60 -11.33 -6.14
C VAL A 82 -40.37 -11.49 -5.24
N LEU A 83 -39.89 -10.41 -4.59
CA LEU A 83 -38.89 -10.48 -3.52
C LEU A 83 -39.41 -9.76 -2.27
N PRO A 84 -39.10 -10.25 -1.06
CA PRO A 84 -39.54 -9.62 0.17
C PRO A 84 -38.93 -8.24 0.34
N LYS A 85 -39.67 -7.28 0.89
CA LYS A 85 -39.18 -5.91 1.14
C LYS A 85 -37.91 -5.89 2.00
N ALA A 86 -37.72 -6.89 2.88
CA ALA A 86 -36.50 -7.09 3.67
C ALA A 86 -35.23 -7.31 2.83
N ALA A 87 -35.35 -7.75 1.57
CA ALA A 87 -34.21 -7.89 0.66
C ALA A 87 -33.53 -6.55 0.33
N ILE A 88 -34.16 -5.40 0.62
CA ILE A 88 -33.50 -4.08 0.51
C ILE A 88 -32.23 -4.00 1.37
N GLY A 89 -32.23 -4.61 2.56
CA GLY A 89 -31.06 -4.65 3.46
C GLY A 89 -29.93 -5.54 2.91
N THR A 90 -30.28 -6.69 2.30
CA THR A 90 -29.30 -7.51 1.56
C THR A 90 -28.73 -6.73 0.37
N ALA A 91 -29.56 -6.05 -0.41
CA ALA A 91 -29.12 -5.25 -1.54
C ALA A 91 -28.16 -4.13 -1.10
N ASN A 92 -28.47 -3.43 -0.02
CA ASN A 92 -27.64 -2.37 0.55
C ASN A 92 -26.30 -2.90 1.06
N PHE A 93 -26.30 -4.05 1.75
CA PHE A 93 -25.07 -4.73 2.14
C PHE A 93 -24.20 -5.12 0.94
N ILE A 94 -24.81 -5.61 -0.15
CA ILE A 94 -24.08 -5.92 -1.39
C ILE A 94 -23.42 -4.66 -1.97
N LEU A 95 -24.12 -3.52 -2.04
CA LEU A 95 -23.53 -2.26 -2.53
C LEU A 95 -22.39 -1.78 -1.62
N PHE A 96 -22.53 -1.93 -0.30
CA PHE A 96 -21.47 -1.59 0.64
C PHE A 96 -20.21 -2.45 0.41
N VAL A 97 -20.37 -3.77 0.25
CA VAL A 97 -19.26 -4.70 0.01
C VAL A 97 -18.62 -4.48 -1.38
N ASP A 98 -19.42 -4.24 -2.42
CA ASP A 98 -18.97 -3.89 -3.78
C ASP A 98 -18.06 -2.64 -3.76
N LYS A 99 -18.53 -1.56 -3.11
CA LYS A 99 -17.76 -0.33 -2.93
C LYS A 99 -16.51 -0.51 -2.06
N LEU A 100 -16.62 -1.30 -0.98
CA LEU A 100 -15.49 -1.60 -0.10
C LEU A 100 -14.38 -2.32 -0.85
N PHE A 101 -14.72 -3.35 -1.60
CA PHE A 101 -13.79 -4.14 -2.40
C PHE A 101 -13.15 -3.32 -3.52
N ASP A 102 -13.94 -2.55 -4.27
CA ASP A 102 -13.44 -1.64 -5.31
C ASP A 102 -12.41 -0.64 -4.75
N SER A 103 -12.70 -0.03 -3.58
CA SER A 103 -11.84 0.99 -2.95
C SER A 103 -10.44 0.48 -2.56
N VAL A 104 -10.25 -0.84 -2.44
CA VAL A 104 -8.97 -1.47 -2.12
C VAL A 104 -8.37 -2.26 -3.29
N ASN A 105 -8.95 -2.17 -4.49
CA ASN A 105 -8.53 -2.91 -5.69
C ASN A 105 -8.51 -2.01 -6.94
N GLY A 106 -8.09 -0.75 -6.79
CA GLY A 106 -7.92 0.20 -7.87
C GLY A 106 -6.60 0.00 -8.62
N SER A 107 -6.67 -0.26 -9.93
CA SER A 107 -5.53 -0.47 -10.85
C SER A 107 -5.24 0.69 -11.79
N CYS A 108 -6.17 1.64 -11.96
CA CYS A 108 -6.04 2.75 -12.91
C CYS A 108 -6.25 4.10 -12.21
N ILE A 109 -5.67 5.18 -12.75
CA ILE A 109 -5.83 6.54 -12.20
C ILE A 109 -7.27 7.03 -12.32
N GLU A 110 -7.86 6.85 -13.51
CA GLU A 110 -9.26 7.18 -13.79
C GLU A 110 -10.20 5.97 -13.60
N PRO A 111 -11.46 6.20 -13.20
CA PRO A 111 -12.42 5.12 -12.96
C PRO A 111 -12.84 4.46 -14.27
N LYS A 112 -12.78 3.12 -14.32
CA LYS A 112 -13.37 2.31 -15.38
C LYS A 112 -14.79 1.86 -14.98
N ASP A 113 -15.63 1.56 -15.97
CA ASP A 113 -16.95 0.94 -15.80
C ASP A 113 -17.91 1.62 -14.80
N GLY A 114 -17.77 2.94 -14.62
CA GLY A 114 -18.54 3.72 -13.64
C GLY A 114 -18.18 3.44 -12.16
N LYS A 115 -17.17 2.60 -11.87
CA LYS A 115 -16.73 2.30 -10.51
C LYS A 115 -15.81 3.39 -9.96
N ILE A 116 -16.42 4.46 -9.42
CA ILE A 116 -15.73 5.66 -8.89
C ILE A 116 -14.61 5.34 -7.88
N LEU A 117 -14.78 4.29 -7.07
CA LEU A 117 -13.82 3.83 -6.07
C LEU A 117 -12.81 2.80 -6.60
N ARG A 118 -13.01 2.19 -7.78
CA ARG A 118 -12.06 1.23 -8.37
C ARG A 118 -10.97 1.97 -9.16
N ARG A 119 -10.33 2.97 -8.52
CA ARG A 119 -9.28 3.80 -9.11
C ARG A 119 -8.20 4.15 -8.09
N ALA A 120 -7.16 4.83 -8.53
CA ALA A 120 -6.08 5.27 -7.66
C ALA A 120 -6.61 6.19 -6.54
N THR A 121 -6.12 5.96 -5.32
CA THR A 121 -6.32 6.91 -4.21
C THR A 121 -5.47 8.15 -4.47
N THR A 122 -6.10 9.32 -4.51
CA THR A 122 -5.41 10.63 -4.62
C THR A 122 -5.99 11.61 -3.61
N ALA A 123 -5.32 12.75 -3.40
CA ALA A 123 -5.76 13.82 -2.50
C ALA A 123 -7.16 14.40 -2.83
N LYS A 124 -7.62 14.21 -4.08
CA LYS A 124 -8.93 14.69 -4.59
C LYS A 124 -10.01 13.60 -4.61
N THR A 125 -9.66 12.34 -4.32
CA THR A 125 -10.61 11.22 -4.36
C THR A 125 -11.34 11.02 -3.05
N GLU A 126 -12.55 10.48 -3.13
CA GLU A 126 -13.44 10.25 -1.98
C GLU A 126 -12.99 9.08 -1.08
N HIS A 127 -11.91 8.36 -1.44
CA HIS A 127 -11.40 7.19 -0.71
C HIS A 127 -11.27 7.43 0.80
N MET A 128 -10.69 8.57 1.22
CA MET A 128 -10.50 8.85 2.66
C MET A 128 -11.83 9.01 3.41
N LEU A 129 -12.81 9.68 2.80
CA LEU A 129 -14.15 9.86 3.37
C LEU A 129 -14.90 8.52 3.40
N PHE A 130 -14.84 7.76 2.31
CA PHE A 130 -15.46 6.45 2.21
C PHE A 130 -14.82 5.43 3.17
N TRP A 131 -13.51 5.45 3.38
CA TRP A 131 -12.86 4.57 4.36
C TRP A 131 -13.25 4.91 5.80
N ASP A 132 -13.47 6.20 6.13
CA ASP A 132 -14.01 6.59 7.44
C ASP A 132 -15.48 6.19 7.63
N GLU A 133 -16.29 6.25 6.57
CA GLU A 133 -17.65 5.69 6.56
C GLU A 133 -17.61 4.16 6.74
N ALA A 134 -16.81 3.47 5.93
CA ALA A 134 -16.71 2.02 5.91
C ALA A 134 -16.17 1.44 7.23
N ILE A 135 -15.23 2.12 7.90
CA ILE A 135 -14.81 1.75 9.26
C ILE A 135 -15.99 1.78 10.23
N LYS A 136 -16.86 2.81 10.18
CA LYS A 136 -18.06 2.90 11.05
C LYS A 136 -19.07 1.78 10.73
N VAL A 137 -19.31 1.50 9.44
CA VAL A 137 -20.17 0.39 9.02
C VAL A 137 -19.61 -0.93 9.54
N LEU A 138 -18.33 -1.24 9.28
CA LEU A 138 -17.66 -2.46 9.75
C LEU A 138 -17.69 -2.59 11.28
N GLN A 139 -17.53 -1.49 12.03
CA GLN A 139 -17.66 -1.49 13.49
C GLN A 139 -19.07 -1.82 13.99
N SER A 140 -20.10 -1.57 13.18
CA SER A 140 -21.50 -1.92 13.50
C SER A 140 -21.87 -3.36 13.12
N ILE A 141 -21.07 -4.03 12.28
CA ILE A 141 -21.39 -5.37 11.78
C ILE A 141 -21.39 -6.40 12.90
N LYS A 142 -22.51 -7.11 13.03
CA LYS A 142 -22.64 -8.34 13.83
C LYS A 142 -23.19 -9.46 12.97
N PHE A 143 -22.64 -10.64 13.13
CA PHE A 143 -23.17 -11.87 12.57
C PHE A 143 -24.04 -12.54 13.62
N PHE A 144 -25.22 -13.02 13.21
CA PHE A 144 -26.13 -13.70 14.11
C PHE A 144 -26.76 -14.92 13.45
N GLY A 145 -27.34 -15.76 14.29
CA GLY A 145 -28.03 -17.00 13.93
C GLY A 145 -28.79 -17.50 15.14
N ARG A 146 -29.27 -18.76 15.10
CA ARG A 146 -30.27 -19.29 16.05
C ARG A 146 -29.93 -19.22 17.55
N LYS A 147 -28.68 -18.91 17.98
CA LYS A 147 -28.29 -18.92 19.41
C LYS A 147 -27.33 -17.82 19.92
N LYS A 148 -26.65 -17.01 19.09
CA LYS A 148 -25.79 -15.90 19.58
C LYS A 148 -25.40 -14.89 18.48
N GLU A 149 -25.21 -13.63 18.88
CA GLU A 149 -24.45 -12.63 18.10
C GLU A 149 -22.93 -12.82 18.27
N PHE A 150 -22.15 -12.59 17.22
CA PHE A 150 -20.69 -12.53 17.27
C PHE A 150 -20.11 -11.64 16.15
N VAL A 151 -18.83 -11.30 16.25
CA VAL A 151 -18.08 -10.61 15.19
C VAL A 151 -16.92 -11.51 14.74
N PRO A 152 -16.85 -11.93 13.47
CA PRO A 152 -15.76 -12.76 12.98
C PRO A 152 -14.46 -11.94 12.86
N PRO A 153 -13.27 -12.55 13.06
CA PRO A 153 -11.98 -11.85 12.96
C PRO A 153 -11.79 -11.09 11.63
N THR A 154 -12.39 -11.56 10.54
CA THR A 154 -12.36 -10.91 9.22
C THR A 154 -12.86 -9.47 9.26
N VAL A 155 -13.90 -9.14 10.04
CA VAL A 155 -14.41 -7.76 10.17
C VAL A 155 -13.40 -6.88 10.91
N THR A 156 -12.81 -7.38 11.99
CA THR A 156 -11.74 -6.69 12.73
C THR A 156 -10.51 -6.45 11.84
N ASN A 157 -10.15 -7.44 11.02
CA ASN A 157 -9.05 -7.33 10.07
C ASN A 157 -9.35 -6.31 8.97
N TRP A 158 -10.57 -6.24 8.44
CA TRP A 158 -10.98 -5.19 7.48
C TRP A 158 -10.83 -3.79 8.07
N ILE A 159 -11.27 -3.57 9.33
CA ILE A 159 -11.10 -2.29 10.03
C ILE A 159 -9.61 -1.94 10.17
N LEU A 160 -8.76 -2.93 10.48
CA LEU A 160 -7.31 -2.73 10.57
C LEU A 160 -6.69 -2.40 9.20
N SER A 161 -7.06 -3.12 8.14
CA SER A 161 -6.58 -2.87 6.77
C SER A 161 -6.93 -1.46 6.30
N LEU A 162 -8.17 -1.00 6.50
CA LEU A 162 -8.57 0.36 6.13
C LEU A 162 -7.79 1.43 6.93
N ARG A 163 -7.60 1.24 8.24
CA ARG A 163 -6.78 2.15 9.07
C ARG A 163 -5.33 2.21 8.60
N ASN A 164 -4.76 1.06 8.22
CA ASN A 164 -3.39 0.97 7.71
C ASN A 164 -3.27 1.59 6.31
N LEU A 165 -4.25 1.41 5.42
CA LEU A 165 -4.29 2.08 4.10
C LEU A 165 -4.37 3.61 4.24
N LYS A 166 -5.18 4.12 5.18
CA LYS A 166 -5.21 5.56 5.50
C LYS A 166 -3.84 6.09 5.96
N LEU A 167 -3.16 5.34 6.83
CA LEU A 167 -1.85 5.72 7.36
C LEU A 167 -0.76 5.66 6.26
N LEU A 168 -0.76 4.60 5.46
CA LEU A 168 0.13 4.43 4.31
C LEU A 168 -0.05 5.56 3.31
N TRP A 169 -1.30 5.90 2.96
CA TRP A 169 -1.58 6.98 2.03
C TRP A 169 -1.11 8.33 2.57
N ALA A 170 -1.39 8.65 3.84
CA ALA A 170 -0.90 9.89 4.46
C ALA A 170 0.63 9.99 4.47
N TYR A 171 1.34 8.88 4.69
CA TYR A 171 2.80 8.81 4.60
C TYR A 171 3.30 9.04 3.16
N LEU A 172 2.74 8.33 2.18
CA LEU A 172 3.10 8.49 0.77
C LEU A 172 2.84 9.91 0.27
N GLN A 173 1.76 10.56 0.71
CA GLN A 173 1.53 11.98 0.44
C GLN A 173 2.62 12.89 1.01
N SER A 174 3.12 12.64 2.24
CA SER A 174 4.22 13.42 2.80
C SER A 174 5.55 13.22 2.08
N GLU A 175 5.76 12.05 1.47
CA GLU A 175 6.90 11.76 0.59
C GLU A 175 6.69 12.23 -0.86
N GLY A 176 5.59 12.94 -1.16
CA GLY A 176 5.35 13.57 -2.47
C GLY A 176 4.66 12.69 -3.53
N PHE A 177 4.16 11.51 -3.17
CA PHE A 177 3.43 10.65 -4.11
C PHE A 177 2.09 11.26 -4.51
N GLN A 178 1.83 11.29 -5.82
CA GLN A 178 0.61 11.88 -6.37
C GLN A 178 -0.63 10.99 -6.21
N PHE A 179 -0.43 9.66 -6.18
CA PHE A 179 -1.48 8.66 -6.07
C PHE A 179 -0.96 7.34 -5.48
N LEU A 180 -1.90 6.48 -5.05
CA LEU A 180 -1.67 5.10 -4.61
C LEU A 180 -2.61 4.15 -5.37
N LEU A 181 -2.05 3.15 -6.05
CA LEU A 181 -2.81 2.02 -6.61
C LEU A 181 -3.02 0.98 -5.52
N THR A 182 -4.26 0.86 -5.03
CA THR A 182 -4.57 -0.02 -3.88
C THR A 182 -4.46 -1.51 -4.22
N ARG A 183 -4.61 -1.88 -5.50
CA ARG A 183 -4.32 -3.24 -6.00
C ARG A 183 -2.89 -3.70 -5.70
N ASN A 184 -1.92 -2.79 -5.67
CA ASN A 184 -0.51 -3.12 -5.41
C ASN A 184 -0.23 -3.39 -3.91
N VAL A 185 -1.25 -3.33 -3.05
CA VAL A 185 -1.17 -3.54 -1.59
C VAL A 185 -1.85 -4.87 -1.18
N ASN A 186 -2.06 -5.77 -2.13
CA ASN A 186 -2.57 -7.13 -1.90
C ASN A 186 -1.51 -8.20 -2.20
N GLN A 187 -1.85 -9.48 -2.01
CA GLN A 187 -0.94 -10.61 -2.26
C GLN A 187 -1.18 -11.32 -3.60
N ASP A 188 -2.04 -10.76 -4.47
CA ASP A 188 -2.41 -11.39 -5.74
C ASP A 188 -1.19 -11.65 -6.64
N PRO A 189 -0.19 -10.74 -6.76
CA PRO A 189 1.03 -11.02 -7.53
C PRO A 189 1.84 -12.22 -7.00
N LEU A 190 1.81 -12.45 -5.68
CA LEU A 190 2.46 -13.62 -5.08
C LEU A 190 1.67 -14.91 -5.35
N GLU A 191 0.33 -14.85 -5.36
CA GLU A 191 -0.52 -15.99 -5.74
C GLU A 191 -0.47 -16.31 -7.25
N ASN A 192 -0.33 -15.29 -8.09
CA ASN A 192 -0.02 -15.41 -9.51
C ASN A 192 1.34 -16.09 -9.69
N PHE A 193 2.39 -15.62 -9.01
CA PHE A 193 3.71 -16.24 -9.05
C PHE A 193 3.70 -17.72 -8.63
N PHE A 194 2.99 -18.07 -7.54
CA PHE A 194 2.82 -19.48 -7.17
C PHE A 194 2.04 -20.29 -8.21
N SER A 195 1.18 -19.66 -9.00
CA SER A 195 0.50 -20.30 -10.13
C SER A 195 1.45 -20.54 -11.30
N CYS A 196 2.36 -19.61 -11.60
CA CYS A 196 3.45 -19.80 -12.57
C CYS A 196 4.33 -21.01 -12.20
N ILE A 197 4.74 -21.13 -10.92
CA ILE A 197 5.52 -22.27 -10.43
C ILE A 197 4.77 -23.59 -10.62
N ARG A 198 3.48 -23.65 -10.24
CA ARG A 198 2.66 -24.86 -10.42
C ARG A 198 2.49 -25.23 -11.90
N ASN A 199 2.33 -24.25 -12.78
CA ASN A 199 2.18 -24.48 -14.22
C ASN A 199 3.47 -25.05 -14.85
N GLN A 200 4.64 -24.60 -14.41
CA GLN A 200 5.92 -25.17 -14.86
C GLN A 200 6.10 -26.65 -14.45
N GLY A 201 5.46 -27.09 -13.36
CA GLY A 201 5.38 -28.50 -12.99
C GLY A 201 4.48 -29.35 -13.91
N ALA A 202 3.69 -28.72 -14.78
CA ALA A 202 2.67 -29.31 -15.65
C ALA A 202 1.70 -30.25 -14.90
N ARG A 203 1.97 -31.56 -14.90
CA ARG A 203 1.17 -32.54 -14.13
C ARG A 203 1.48 -32.50 -12.63
N ASN A 204 2.66 -32.05 -12.23
CA ASN A 204 3.07 -31.91 -10.83
C ASN A 204 2.74 -30.51 -10.28
N VAL A 205 1.47 -30.30 -9.94
CA VAL A 205 0.98 -29.03 -9.34
C VAL A 205 1.32 -28.88 -7.85
N ASN A 206 2.06 -29.81 -7.25
CA ASN A 206 2.50 -29.77 -5.85
C ASN A 206 4.01 -30.05 -5.75
N PRO A 207 4.86 -29.09 -6.16
CA PRO A 207 6.30 -29.30 -6.25
C PRO A 207 6.96 -29.56 -4.88
N SER A 208 7.95 -30.47 -4.84
CA SER A 208 8.87 -30.57 -3.71
C SER A 208 9.73 -29.30 -3.57
N CYS A 209 10.43 -29.11 -2.45
CA CYS A 209 11.35 -27.98 -2.27
C CYS A 209 12.41 -27.89 -3.40
N ASN A 210 12.89 -29.03 -3.89
CA ASN A 210 13.86 -29.09 -4.99
C ASN A 210 13.21 -28.67 -6.33
N ASN A 211 12.00 -29.15 -6.62
CA ASN A 211 11.26 -28.74 -7.80
C ASN A 211 10.90 -27.24 -7.76
N PHE A 212 10.45 -26.75 -6.60
CA PHE A 212 10.17 -25.33 -6.38
C PHE A 212 11.40 -24.48 -6.64
N THR A 213 12.57 -24.87 -6.10
CA THR A 213 13.84 -24.14 -6.31
C THR A 213 14.25 -24.12 -7.79
N ALA A 214 14.06 -25.24 -8.51
CA ALA A 214 14.33 -25.31 -9.94
C ALA A 214 13.37 -24.38 -10.73
N SER A 215 12.06 -24.49 -10.50
CA SER A 215 11.05 -23.65 -11.17
C SER A 215 11.23 -22.17 -10.87
N PHE A 216 11.50 -21.81 -9.61
CA PHE A 216 11.79 -20.44 -9.18
C PHE A 216 12.97 -19.85 -9.97
N LYS A 217 14.06 -20.60 -10.11
CA LYS A 217 15.22 -20.18 -10.92
C LYS A 217 14.85 -20.00 -12.40
N THR A 218 14.10 -20.94 -12.99
CA THR A 218 13.67 -20.82 -14.40
C THR A 218 12.78 -19.60 -14.62
N LEU A 219 11.82 -19.34 -13.74
CA LEU A 219 10.94 -18.18 -13.85
C LEU A 219 11.72 -16.88 -13.77
N ILE A 220 12.70 -16.75 -12.87
CA ILE A 220 13.59 -15.58 -12.83
C ILE A 220 14.36 -15.41 -14.16
N LEU A 221 14.98 -16.48 -14.67
CA LEU A 221 15.71 -16.44 -15.94
C LEU A 221 14.82 -16.04 -17.13
N ASN A 222 13.55 -16.45 -17.10
CA ASN A 222 12.55 -16.16 -18.12
C ASN A 222 11.78 -14.85 -17.86
N ASN A 223 12.25 -13.99 -16.94
CA ASN A 223 11.55 -12.76 -16.53
C ASN A 223 10.06 -12.98 -16.18
N PHE A 224 9.78 -14.03 -15.41
CA PHE A 224 8.47 -14.45 -14.92
C PHE A 224 7.44 -14.82 -16.00
N MET A 225 7.85 -14.85 -17.27
CA MET A 225 7.04 -15.32 -18.39
C MET A 225 6.61 -16.77 -18.18
N SER A 226 5.33 -16.97 -17.87
CA SER A 226 4.66 -18.27 -17.95
C SER A 226 3.25 -18.07 -18.49
N THR A 227 2.72 -19.05 -19.21
CA THR A 227 1.34 -18.97 -19.68
C THR A 227 0.38 -19.00 -18.49
N HIS A 228 -0.49 -17.99 -18.37
CA HIS A 228 -1.53 -18.00 -17.34
C HIS A 228 -2.46 -19.20 -17.56
N SER A 229 -2.70 -19.98 -16.50
CA SER A 229 -3.64 -21.11 -16.58
C SER A 229 -5.06 -20.59 -16.79
N ALA A 230 -5.80 -21.14 -17.76
CA ALA A 230 -7.18 -20.74 -18.07
C ALA A 230 -8.20 -20.87 -16.91
N GLY A 231 -7.78 -21.44 -15.77
CA GLY A 231 -8.58 -21.59 -14.55
C GLY A 231 -8.08 -20.80 -13.33
N ALA A 232 -7.20 -19.80 -13.49
CA ALA A 232 -6.63 -19.01 -12.39
C ALA A 232 -7.69 -18.40 -11.45
N ASN A 233 -7.29 -18.10 -10.21
CA ASN A 233 -8.16 -17.51 -9.18
C ASN A 233 -7.98 -16.00 -9.00
N CYS A 234 -6.74 -15.53 -9.13
CA CYS A 234 -6.39 -14.11 -9.17
C CYS A 234 -6.56 -13.57 -10.59
N GLU A 235 -6.77 -12.27 -10.70
CA GLU A 235 -6.73 -11.56 -11.98
C GLU A 235 -5.27 -11.38 -12.44
N GLU A 236 -5.07 -11.17 -13.73
CA GLU A 236 -3.79 -10.72 -14.28
C GLU A 236 -3.40 -9.38 -13.65
N ASP A 237 -2.12 -9.22 -13.32
CA ASP A 237 -1.59 -8.11 -12.51
C ASP A 237 -0.77 -7.12 -13.34
N GLU A 238 -0.82 -7.24 -14.68
CA GLU A 238 -0.08 -6.40 -15.65
C GLU A 238 1.44 -6.29 -15.32
N SER A 239 1.98 -7.29 -14.60
CA SER A 239 3.37 -7.29 -14.17
C SER A 239 4.26 -7.84 -15.29
N ASP A 240 4.78 -6.94 -16.13
CA ASP A 240 5.71 -7.22 -17.25
C ASP A 240 7.10 -7.72 -16.76
N GLY A 241 7.07 -8.89 -16.11
CA GLY A 241 8.18 -9.52 -15.43
C GLY A 241 8.66 -8.78 -14.18
N ALA A 242 9.69 -9.34 -13.54
CA ALA A 242 10.36 -8.68 -12.44
C ALA A 242 11.85 -8.55 -12.76
N LEU A 243 12.24 -7.28 -12.88
CA LEU A 243 13.60 -6.77 -13.03
C LEU A 243 14.19 -6.89 -14.44
N GLN A 244 15.19 -6.03 -14.66
CA GLN A 244 15.88 -5.81 -15.92
C GLN A 244 16.39 -7.13 -16.55
N ARG A 245 16.35 -7.19 -17.89
CA ARG A 245 16.81 -8.34 -18.71
C ARG A 245 18.10 -8.94 -18.15
N LEU A 246 18.18 -10.27 -18.10
CA LEU A 246 19.31 -11.05 -17.57
C LEU A 246 20.70 -10.52 -17.95
N LYS A 247 20.86 -9.96 -19.15
CA LYS A 247 22.06 -9.22 -19.57
C LYS A 247 22.55 -8.20 -18.53
N ILE A 248 21.69 -7.35 -18.00
CA ILE A 248 22.07 -6.33 -17.01
C ILE A 248 22.55 -6.98 -15.70
N PHE A 249 22.01 -8.13 -15.31
CA PHE A 249 22.51 -8.89 -14.15
C PHE A 249 23.86 -9.57 -14.41
N LEU A 250 24.20 -9.84 -15.67
CA LEU A 250 25.50 -10.39 -16.10
C LEU A 250 26.55 -9.29 -16.38
N ASP A 251 26.10 -8.09 -16.76
CA ASP A 251 26.95 -6.93 -17.08
C ASP A 251 27.34 -6.11 -15.83
N VAL A 252 26.62 -6.26 -14.71
CA VAL A 252 26.94 -5.59 -13.44
C VAL A 252 28.03 -6.36 -12.69
N SER A 253 29.26 -5.84 -12.70
CA SER A 253 30.27 -6.22 -11.71
C SER A 253 29.74 -5.98 -10.28
N PRO A 254 29.88 -6.94 -9.35
CA PRO A 254 29.18 -6.90 -8.07
C PRO A 254 29.70 -5.77 -7.17
N SER A 255 28.96 -4.66 -7.09
CA SER A 255 29.07 -3.71 -5.98
C SER A 255 28.16 -4.17 -4.84
N GLU A 256 28.73 -4.92 -3.90
CA GLU A 256 28.00 -5.43 -2.72
C GLU A 256 27.46 -4.28 -1.84
N THR A 257 26.21 -3.87 -2.06
CA THR A 257 25.50 -2.90 -1.20
C THR A 257 24.02 -3.24 -0.98
N ALA A 258 23.69 -4.53 -0.90
CA ALA A 258 22.52 -4.95 -0.12
C ALA A 258 22.91 -4.92 1.37
N SER A 259 22.13 -4.25 2.23
CA SER A 259 22.44 -4.24 3.66
C SER A 259 22.33 -5.67 4.23
N ARG A 260 23.42 -6.16 4.86
CA ARG A 260 23.45 -7.52 5.42
C ARG A 260 22.41 -7.69 6.53
N ASP A 261 22.07 -6.62 7.25
CA ASP A 261 21.16 -6.63 8.40
C ASP A 261 19.71 -6.99 8.07
N GLU A 262 19.10 -6.40 7.03
CA GLU A 262 17.70 -6.70 6.68
C GLU A 262 17.54 -8.15 6.22
N THR A 263 18.52 -8.64 5.46
CA THR A 263 18.58 -10.03 4.99
C THR A 263 18.74 -10.99 6.17
N LEU A 264 19.57 -10.66 7.16
CA LEU A 264 19.78 -11.50 8.35
C LEU A 264 18.53 -11.57 9.24
N GLN A 265 17.83 -10.44 9.41
CA GLN A 265 16.58 -10.37 10.19
C GLN A 265 15.46 -11.23 9.56
N LEU A 266 15.29 -11.18 8.23
CA LEU A 266 14.27 -11.97 7.55
C LEU A 266 14.54 -13.48 7.65
N HIS A 267 15.79 -13.90 7.47
CA HIS A 267 16.19 -15.30 7.64
C HIS A 267 16.00 -15.79 9.08
N GLY A 268 16.40 -15.00 10.08
CA GLY A 268 16.18 -15.32 11.49
C GLY A 268 14.69 -15.46 11.85
N TYR A 269 13.83 -14.60 11.30
CA TYR A 269 12.38 -14.70 11.46
C TYR A 269 11.79 -15.99 10.85
N LEU A 270 12.17 -16.32 9.62
CA LEU A 270 11.74 -17.54 8.93
C LEU A 270 12.20 -18.81 9.66
N ALA A 271 13.48 -18.87 10.04
CA ALA A 271 14.04 -19.96 10.83
C ALA A 271 13.29 -20.14 12.16
N GLY A 272 13.10 -19.06 12.94
CA GLY A 272 12.35 -19.11 14.20
C GLY A 272 10.85 -19.44 14.03
N TYR A 273 10.25 -19.18 12.87
CA TYR A 273 8.89 -19.62 12.56
C TYR A 273 8.85 -21.13 12.28
N MET A 274 9.74 -21.62 11.40
CA MET A 274 9.84 -23.03 11.04
C MET A 274 10.19 -23.90 12.26
N SER A 275 11.23 -23.54 13.02
CA SER A 275 11.66 -24.27 14.21
C SER A 275 10.51 -24.40 15.22
N LYS A 276 9.72 -23.35 15.47
CA LYS A 276 8.56 -23.46 16.37
C LYS A 276 7.49 -24.44 15.85
N LYS A 277 7.25 -24.47 14.53
CA LYS A 277 6.27 -25.40 13.93
C LYS A 277 6.77 -26.84 14.03
N MET A 278 8.06 -27.09 13.81
CA MET A 278 8.68 -28.41 13.96
C MET A 278 8.74 -28.85 15.43
N LEU A 279 9.10 -27.97 16.37
CA LEU A 279 9.12 -28.26 17.82
C LEU A 279 7.74 -28.66 18.38
N LYS A 280 6.64 -28.24 17.74
CA LYS A 280 5.29 -28.75 18.05
C LYS A 280 5.03 -30.16 17.51
N ALA A 281 5.55 -30.48 16.32
CA ALA A 281 5.36 -31.79 15.69
C ALA A 281 6.26 -32.89 16.31
N ILE A 282 7.45 -32.51 16.80
CA ILE A 282 8.48 -33.40 17.37
C ILE A 282 8.15 -33.88 18.79
N GLY A 283 7.15 -33.28 19.46
CA GLY A 283 6.74 -33.68 20.80
C GLY A 283 7.87 -33.48 21.83
N GLN A 284 8.17 -34.53 22.60
CA GLN A 284 9.15 -34.50 23.70
C GLN A 284 10.54 -35.07 23.34
N CYS A 285 10.80 -35.44 22.07
CA CYS A 285 12.10 -36.01 21.70
C CYS A 285 13.27 -35.04 21.97
N ALA A 286 14.10 -35.37 22.97
CA ALA A 286 15.20 -34.53 23.43
C ALA A 286 16.27 -34.31 22.34
N THR A 287 16.64 -35.37 21.61
CA THR A 287 17.65 -35.31 20.53
C THR A 287 17.23 -34.36 19.42
N CYS A 288 16.00 -34.49 18.92
CA CYS A 288 15.47 -33.61 17.87
C CYS A 288 15.27 -32.16 18.36
N ARG A 289 15.05 -31.94 19.66
CA ARG A 289 15.00 -30.59 20.25
C ARG A 289 16.39 -29.94 20.29
N LYS A 290 17.44 -30.67 20.70
CA LYS A 290 18.84 -30.18 20.70
C LYS A 290 19.38 -29.85 19.31
N VAL A 291 18.84 -30.46 18.24
CA VAL A 291 19.20 -30.12 16.85
C VAL A 291 18.51 -28.84 16.36
N LEU A 292 17.35 -28.50 16.92
CA LEU A 292 16.56 -27.31 16.52
C LEU A 292 16.75 -26.09 17.43
N ILE A 293 17.40 -26.26 18.57
CA ILE A 293 17.64 -25.23 19.59
C ILE A 293 19.09 -25.37 20.02
N THR A 294 19.88 -24.32 19.81
CA THR A 294 21.21 -24.19 20.43
C THR A 294 21.08 -23.43 21.75
N ASP A 295 21.92 -23.79 22.72
CA ASP A 295 22.04 -23.09 24.01
C ASP A 295 23.10 -21.96 23.95
N VAL A 296 23.70 -21.74 22.78
CA VAL A 296 24.72 -20.71 22.53
C VAL A 296 24.06 -19.38 22.14
N ASP A 297 24.20 -18.37 23.00
CA ASP A 297 23.84 -16.98 22.70
C ASP A 297 24.83 -16.40 21.66
N SER A 298 24.42 -16.38 20.39
CA SER A 298 25.08 -15.63 19.30
C SER A 298 24.25 -14.39 18.89
N ASP A 299 24.82 -13.51 18.06
CA ASP A 299 24.09 -12.34 17.55
C ASP A 299 22.83 -12.76 16.75
N GLU A 300 22.89 -13.88 16.01
CA GLU A 300 21.73 -14.46 15.32
C GLU A 300 20.67 -14.99 16.29
N TYR A 301 21.06 -15.49 17.47
CA TYR A 301 20.13 -15.92 18.52
C TYR A 301 19.33 -14.73 19.10
N THR A 302 19.94 -13.54 19.14
CA THR A 302 19.29 -12.29 19.56
C THR A 302 18.10 -11.93 18.64
N ILE A 303 18.20 -12.22 17.34
CA ILE A 303 17.11 -12.03 16.35
C ILE A 303 15.94 -12.98 16.64
N ILE A 304 16.20 -14.18 17.17
CA ILE A 304 15.16 -15.13 17.58
C ILE A 304 14.48 -14.68 18.89
N LYS A 305 15.26 -14.20 19.88
CA LYS A 305 14.76 -13.58 21.13
C LYS A 305 13.87 -12.35 20.86
N TYR A 306 14.12 -11.60 19.79
CA TYR A 306 13.28 -10.46 19.38
C TYR A 306 11.79 -10.81 19.21
N ARG A 307 11.46 -12.07 18.95
CA ARG A 307 10.08 -12.58 18.91
C ARG A 307 9.35 -12.46 20.24
N GLU A 308 10.04 -12.72 21.35
CA GLU A 308 9.45 -12.62 22.70
C GLU A 308 9.29 -11.16 23.09
N ILE A 309 10.29 -10.33 22.78
CA ILE A 309 10.24 -8.87 22.94
C ILE A 309 9.06 -8.27 22.15
N GLN A 310 8.86 -8.65 20.89
CA GLN A 310 7.73 -8.22 20.07
C GLN A 310 6.37 -8.72 20.60
N ARG A 311 6.32 -9.90 21.24
CA ARG A 311 5.12 -10.37 21.94
C ARG A 311 4.82 -9.54 23.18
N ILE A 312 5.84 -9.21 23.97
CA ILE A 312 5.73 -8.34 25.15
C ILE A 312 5.29 -6.93 24.72
N GLN A 313 5.86 -6.37 23.65
CA GLN A 313 5.46 -5.07 23.10
C GLN A 313 4.02 -5.05 22.56
N ARG A 314 3.50 -6.15 22.00
CA ARG A 314 2.07 -6.26 21.65
C ARG A 314 1.14 -6.35 22.86
N ILE A 315 1.63 -6.79 24.02
CA ILE A 315 0.86 -6.85 25.28
C ILE A 315 0.98 -5.54 26.08
N GLN A 316 2.13 -4.85 26.00
CA GLN A 316 2.41 -3.56 26.66
C GLN A 316 2.14 -2.33 25.76
N GLY A 317 1.55 -2.54 24.58
CA GLY A 317 1.40 -1.56 23.49
C GLY A 317 0.52 -0.34 23.76
N ILE A 318 0.06 -0.14 25.00
CA ILE A 318 -0.74 1.02 25.42
C ILE A 318 0.12 2.11 26.10
N GLN A 319 1.36 1.81 26.54
CA GLN A 319 2.22 2.79 27.24
C GLN A 319 3.57 3.11 26.54
N GLY A 320 3.98 2.34 25.52
CA GLY A 320 5.31 2.50 24.90
C GLY A 320 5.49 3.70 23.94
N ILE A 321 4.40 4.21 23.33
CA ILE A 321 4.47 5.13 22.18
C ILE A 321 5.13 6.49 22.55
N GLN A 322 4.97 6.97 23.79
CA GLN A 322 5.56 8.23 24.24
C GLN A 322 7.09 8.16 24.42
N ARG A 323 7.70 6.97 24.56
CA ARG A 323 9.17 6.84 24.72
C ARG A 323 9.93 6.91 23.39
N MET A 324 9.40 6.35 22.29
CA MET A 324 10.08 6.41 20.98
C MET A 324 10.22 7.85 20.45
N GLN A 325 9.20 8.69 20.64
CA GLN A 325 9.26 10.10 20.23
C GLN A 325 10.32 10.92 20.98
N ARG A 326 10.72 10.50 22.20
CA ARG A 326 11.86 11.09 22.93
C ARG A 326 13.20 10.67 22.34
N ILE A 327 13.38 9.40 21.99
CA ILE A 327 14.66 8.87 21.45
C ILE A 327 14.97 9.50 20.08
N GLN A 328 13.98 9.59 19.18
CA GLN A 328 14.17 10.24 17.87
C GLN A 328 14.48 11.75 17.97
N ARG A 329 13.99 12.45 19.01
CA ARG A 329 14.38 13.84 19.29
C ARG A 329 15.83 13.95 19.78
N ILE A 330 16.30 13.03 20.63
CA ILE A 330 17.67 13.02 21.16
C ILE A 330 18.70 12.79 20.05
N GLN A 331 18.44 11.85 19.13
CA GLN A 331 19.33 11.57 17.99
C GLN A 331 19.46 12.79 17.04
N ARG A 332 18.37 13.53 16.79
CA ARG A 332 18.45 14.79 16.02
C ARG A 332 19.27 15.88 16.73
N ILE A 333 19.19 15.98 18.06
CA ILE A 333 19.97 16.98 18.83
C ILE A 333 21.48 16.70 18.77
N GLN A 334 21.90 15.43 18.83
CA GLN A 334 23.31 15.06 18.74
C GLN A 334 23.91 15.36 17.35
N GLY A 335 23.16 15.11 16.26
CA GLY A 335 23.58 15.49 14.90
C GLY A 335 23.74 17.01 14.69
N ILE A 336 22.89 17.81 15.33
CA ILE A 336 22.95 19.28 15.28
C ILE A 336 24.17 19.81 16.08
N GLN A 337 24.54 19.19 17.20
CA GLN A 337 25.74 19.58 17.95
C GLN A 337 27.05 19.28 17.20
N GLY A 338 27.10 18.18 16.43
CA GLY A 338 28.25 17.85 15.58
C GLY A 338 28.49 18.87 14.46
N THR A 339 27.43 19.29 13.77
CA THR A 339 27.49 20.27 12.67
C THR A 339 27.75 21.70 13.15
N GLN A 340 27.33 22.08 14.36
CA GLN A 340 27.68 23.38 14.94
C GLN A 340 29.16 23.48 15.36
N ARG A 341 29.81 22.37 15.74
CA ARG A 341 31.26 22.37 16.06
C ARG A 341 32.11 22.61 14.81
N THR A 342 31.85 21.94 13.69
CA THR A 342 32.61 22.13 12.45
C THR A 342 32.46 23.53 11.85
N GLN A 343 31.28 24.16 11.94
CA GLN A 343 31.09 25.54 11.48
C GLN A 343 31.78 26.60 12.37
N LYS A 344 31.90 26.37 13.69
CA LYS A 344 32.63 27.28 14.60
C LYS A 344 34.14 27.28 14.31
N THR A 345 34.74 26.13 14.03
CA THR A 345 36.18 26.03 13.72
C THR A 345 36.53 26.81 12.43
N GLN A 346 35.72 26.70 11.39
CA GLN A 346 35.93 27.45 10.13
C GLN A 346 35.69 28.97 10.27
N LYS A 347 34.71 29.40 11.07
CA LYS A 347 34.54 30.84 11.36
C LYS A 347 35.72 31.43 12.12
N THR A 348 36.29 30.70 13.08
CA THR A 348 37.41 31.19 13.93
C THR A 348 38.69 31.42 13.11
N GLN A 349 39.01 30.56 12.14
CA GLN A 349 40.13 30.78 11.22
C GLN A 349 39.88 31.95 10.25
N ARG A 350 38.64 32.17 9.78
CA ARG A 350 38.29 33.35 8.96
C ARG A 350 38.41 34.66 9.74
N THR A 351 38.05 34.69 11.03
CA THR A 351 38.18 35.92 11.85
C THR A 351 39.63 36.27 12.19
N ARG A 352 40.54 35.31 12.40
CA ARG A 352 41.97 35.63 12.62
C ARG A 352 42.59 36.31 11.40
N ARG A 353 42.41 35.74 10.19
CA ARG A 353 42.87 36.34 8.93
C ARG A 353 42.23 37.68 8.56
N ILE A 354 41.12 38.07 9.19
CA ILE A 354 40.49 39.40 9.00
C ILE A 354 41.04 40.41 10.01
N LYS A 355 41.41 39.99 11.23
CA LYS A 355 41.98 40.90 12.24
C LYS A 355 43.38 41.37 11.86
N GLU A 356 44.25 40.42 11.48
CA GLU A 356 45.60 40.69 10.94
C GLU A 356 45.56 41.62 9.71
N ARG A 357 44.48 41.56 8.91
CA ARG A 357 44.28 42.39 7.71
C ARG A 357 43.57 43.74 7.98
N LYS A 358 43.14 44.00 9.21
CA LYS A 358 42.57 45.28 9.66
C LYS A 358 43.61 46.13 10.39
N GLU A 359 44.42 45.51 11.24
CA GLU A 359 45.56 46.18 11.89
C GLU A 359 46.58 46.70 10.84
N PHE A 360 46.72 46.01 9.71
CA PHE A 360 47.52 46.47 8.54
C PHE A 360 46.82 47.50 7.64
N LYS A 361 45.58 47.92 7.95
CA LYS A 361 44.78 48.87 7.17
C LYS A 361 44.57 50.21 7.87
N GLU A 362 44.43 50.20 9.20
CA GLU A 362 44.36 51.43 10.01
C GLU A 362 45.69 52.22 10.00
N SER A 363 46.80 51.61 9.59
CA SER A 363 48.11 52.26 9.44
C SER A 363 48.37 52.87 8.05
N LYS A 364 47.35 53.01 7.17
CA LYS A 364 47.57 53.49 5.79
C LYS A 364 46.52 54.44 5.20
N GLU A 365 45.52 54.88 5.96
CA GLU A 365 44.53 55.90 5.53
C GLU A 365 44.94 57.35 5.89
N SER A 366 46.24 57.58 6.10
CA SER A 366 46.85 58.91 6.14
C SER A 366 47.70 59.16 4.90
N LYS A 367 47.07 59.32 3.72
CA LYS A 367 47.54 60.16 2.59
C LYS A 367 46.65 60.09 1.34
N GLU A 368 46.51 61.28 0.74
CA GLU A 368 46.43 61.59 -0.69
C GLU A 368 45.18 61.19 -1.52
N SER A 369 44.43 62.26 -1.77
CA SER A 369 43.58 62.59 -2.92
C SER A 369 44.15 62.35 -4.33
N LYS A 370 43.22 62.43 -5.31
CA LYS A 370 43.33 62.90 -6.73
C LYS A 370 43.32 61.87 -7.87
N GLU A 371 42.31 62.09 -8.74
CA GLU A 371 42.35 62.18 -10.21
C GLU A 371 42.61 60.94 -11.09
N SER A 372 41.79 60.82 -12.16
CA SER A 372 42.10 60.43 -13.58
C SER A 372 42.93 59.17 -13.90
N GLU A 373 42.85 58.51 -15.05
CA GLU A 373 41.95 58.47 -16.21
C GLU A 373 42.25 57.18 -17.00
N GLU A 374 41.38 56.85 -17.95
CA GLU A 374 41.60 56.11 -19.21
C GLU A 374 42.62 54.96 -19.41
N SER A 375 42.20 54.06 -20.31
CA SER A 375 43.03 53.24 -21.22
C SER A 375 43.77 52.03 -20.63
N LYS A 376 44.17 50.99 -21.39
CA LYS A 376 43.68 50.36 -22.64
C LYS A 376 44.40 48.99 -22.71
N GLU A 377 43.81 48.00 -23.38
CA GLU A 377 44.48 46.92 -24.16
C GLU A 377 45.65 46.09 -23.52
N SER A 378 45.80 44.79 -23.75
CA SER A 378 45.01 43.77 -24.46
C SER A 378 45.60 42.37 -24.20
N LYS A 379 44.93 41.33 -24.70
CA LYS A 379 45.41 39.94 -24.96
C LYS A 379 45.46 38.94 -23.78
N GLU A 380 44.37 38.16 -23.70
CA GLU A 380 44.33 36.69 -23.95
C GLU A 380 45.31 35.78 -23.16
N PHE A 381 44.92 34.68 -22.49
CA PHE A 381 43.67 33.89 -22.37
C PHE A 381 43.73 33.09 -21.01
N LYS A 382 42.85 32.18 -20.56
CA LYS A 382 41.70 31.42 -21.12
C LYS A 382 40.74 30.93 -20.00
N GLU A 383 39.66 30.26 -20.41
CA GLU A 383 38.80 29.29 -19.70
C GLU A 383 37.86 29.70 -18.53
N SER A 384 36.68 29.04 -18.54
CA SER A 384 35.60 28.99 -17.55
C SER A 384 34.70 30.24 -17.35
N LYS A 385 33.74 30.43 -18.26
CA LYS A 385 32.58 31.31 -18.07
C LYS A 385 31.29 30.62 -18.55
N GLU A 386 30.54 30.01 -17.64
CA GLU A 386 29.08 29.76 -17.76
C GLU A 386 28.55 29.06 -16.50
N PHE A 387 27.88 29.80 -15.59
CA PHE A 387 26.84 29.32 -14.66
C PHE A 387 26.38 30.47 -13.74
N LYS A 388 25.39 31.28 -14.16
CA LYS A 388 24.56 32.08 -13.22
C LYS A 388 23.24 32.71 -13.71
N GLU A 389 22.99 32.85 -15.01
CA GLU A 389 21.82 33.64 -15.50
C GLU A 389 20.48 32.86 -15.62
N SER A 390 20.44 31.56 -15.30
CA SER A 390 19.28 30.70 -15.57
C SER A 390 18.20 30.66 -14.47
N LYS A 391 18.36 31.39 -13.35
CA LYS A 391 17.46 31.30 -12.18
C LYS A 391 16.57 32.52 -11.95
N GLU A 392 17.13 33.73 -11.91
CA GLU A 392 16.37 34.96 -11.62
C GLU A 392 15.31 35.28 -12.69
N SER A 393 15.55 34.92 -13.95
CA SER A 393 14.61 35.12 -15.07
C SER A 393 13.38 34.20 -15.05
N LYS A 394 13.37 33.15 -14.21
CA LYS A 394 12.22 32.24 -14.03
C LYS A 394 11.34 32.64 -12.85
N GLU A 395 11.93 32.97 -11.70
CA GLU A 395 11.20 33.36 -10.49
C GLU A 395 10.34 34.63 -10.73
N SER A 396 10.84 35.59 -11.51
CA SER A 396 10.08 36.78 -11.95
C SER A 396 8.83 36.42 -12.76
N LYS A 397 8.94 35.52 -13.76
CA LYS A 397 7.84 35.15 -14.66
C LYS A 397 6.79 34.26 -14.01
N GLU A 398 7.13 33.56 -12.93
CA GLU A 398 6.21 32.74 -12.16
C GLU A 398 5.35 33.60 -11.22
N SER A 399 5.95 34.62 -10.59
CA SER A 399 5.24 35.61 -9.76
C SER A 399 4.13 36.35 -10.55
N GLU A 400 4.42 36.82 -11.76
CA GLU A 400 3.44 37.50 -12.61
C GLU A 400 2.26 36.59 -13.04
N ARG A 401 2.52 35.29 -13.21
CA ARG A 401 1.46 34.32 -13.56
C ARG A 401 0.51 34.07 -12.39
N ILE A 402 1.03 33.98 -11.16
CA ILE A 402 0.23 33.76 -9.96
C ILE A 402 -0.73 34.95 -9.73
N GLN A 403 -0.22 36.18 -9.76
CA GLN A 403 -1.05 37.40 -9.61
C GLN A 403 -2.14 37.53 -10.68
N LYS A 404 -1.90 37.00 -11.90
CA LYS A 404 -2.89 36.99 -12.99
C LYS A 404 -4.01 35.97 -12.75
N ILE A 405 -3.73 34.86 -12.08
CA ILE A 405 -4.72 33.82 -11.73
C ILE A 405 -5.64 34.29 -10.60
N GLU A 406 -5.08 34.91 -9.56
CA GLU A 406 -5.85 35.43 -8.41
C GLU A 406 -6.88 36.48 -8.86
N ARG A 407 -6.48 37.43 -9.72
CA ARG A 407 -7.40 38.42 -10.31
C ARG A 407 -8.51 37.82 -11.19
N ILE A 408 -8.32 36.62 -11.74
CA ILE A 408 -9.34 35.89 -12.50
C ILE A 408 -10.31 35.18 -11.55
N GLN A 409 -9.82 34.66 -10.42
CA GLN A 409 -10.65 34.02 -9.39
C GLN A 409 -11.56 35.04 -8.69
N GLU A 410 -11.04 36.22 -8.31
CA GLU A 410 -11.87 37.31 -7.75
C GLU A 410 -12.97 37.77 -8.72
N LYS A 411 -12.66 37.90 -10.02
CA LYS A 411 -13.63 38.29 -11.05
C LYS A 411 -14.69 37.23 -11.32
N LYS A 412 -14.42 35.95 -11.04
CA LYS A 412 -15.44 34.88 -11.08
C LYS A 412 -16.31 34.89 -9.83
N LEU A 413 -15.73 35.13 -8.65
CA LEU A 413 -16.47 35.20 -7.39
C LEU A 413 -17.47 36.36 -7.38
N LYS A 414 -17.09 37.54 -7.91
CA LYS A 414 -17.97 38.73 -8.08
C LYS A 414 -19.00 38.62 -9.21
N LYS A 415 -19.13 37.46 -9.86
CA LYS A 415 -20.17 37.16 -10.89
C LYS A 415 -21.12 36.02 -10.46
N SER A 416 -20.98 35.54 -9.23
CA SER A 416 -21.79 34.44 -8.66
C SER A 416 -22.55 34.87 -7.40
N ILE A 417 -22.69 36.19 -7.22
CA ILE A 417 -23.54 36.93 -6.27
C ILE A 417 -24.28 37.95 -7.12
#